data_AF-A0A5C7NBK4-F1
#
_entry.id   AF-A0A5C7NBK4-F1
#
_cell.length_a   1.000
_cell.length_b   1.000
_cell.length_c   1.000
_cell.angle_alpha   90.00
_cell.angle_beta   90.00
_cell.angle_gamma   90.00
#
_symmetry.space_group_name_H-M   'P 1'
#
loop_
_entity.id
_entity.type
_entity.pdbx_description
1 polymer ?
#
loop_
_entity_poly.entity_id
_entity_poly.type
_entity_poly.pdbx_seq_one_letter_code
_entity_poly.pdbx_strand_id
1 'polypeptide(L)'
;ENYTIIIHGKPNHEETKATFSHSSHKGHSVIVRNMQEAENLSNYILGSKTKSEFYEEFAGKFSVGFDPTQHLQRVGVVNQTTMLATETQAIADFFKQLMVAKFGAQNLKQHFADTRDTLCYATNDNQDSTYRLLEVDADMAVVVGGYNSSNTSHIVELCERKFPTFFINSDSEIKSRTEIHHFNYSRKQKIITHEYLPDKTPVRIVLTSGASCPDTLVDRVMLKLAGYFDSVKTVEEVLADF
;
A
#
# COMPACT_ATOMS: atom_id res chain seq x y z
N GLU A 1 23.34 3.08 13.84
CA GLU A 1 23.87 1.73 14.14
C GLU A 1 24.25 1.04 12.83
N ASN A 2 25.25 0.16 12.82
CA ASN A 2 25.82 -0.43 11.59
C ASN A 2 24.98 -1.58 11.01
N TYR A 3 23.68 -1.34 10.81
CA TYR A 3 22.74 -2.27 10.19
C TYR A 3 22.58 -1.93 8.70
N THR A 4 22.45 -2.95 7.86
CA THR A 4 21.91 -2.81 6.52
C THR A 4 20.42 -2.56 6.58
N ILE A 5 19.96 -1.54 5.89
CA ILE A 5 18.55 -1.19 5.81
C ILE A 5 17.92 -1.89 4.60
N ILE A 6 17.04 -2.84 4.87
CA ILE A 6 16.20 -3.49 3.88
C ILE A 6 14.95 -2.63 3.71
N ILE A 7 14.78 -2.03 2.54
CA ILE A 7 13.65 -1.15 2.24
C ILE A 7 12.56 -1.97 1.55
N HIS A 8 11.45 -2.21 2.22
CA HIS A 8 10.26 -2.76 1.60
C HIS A 8 9.55 -1.66 0.80
N GLY A 9 9.65 -1.70 -0.52
CA GLY A 9 9.14 -0.63 -1.37
C GLY A 9 9.28 -0.89 -2.86
N LYS A 10 8.59 -0.07 -3.66
CA LYS A 10 8.69 -0.09 -5.12
C LYS A 10 9.95 0.69 -5.54
N PRO A 11 10.93 0.10 -6.26
CA PRO A 11 12.22 0.75 -6.56
C PRO A 11 12.10 2.10 -7.29
N ASN A 12 11.08 2.25 -8.13
CA ASN A 12 10.87 3.47 -8.92
C ASN A 12 10.01 4.53 -8.22
N HIS A 13 9.51 4.27 -7.00
CA HIS A 13 8.70 5.23 -6.27
C HIS A 13 9.58 6.30 -5.63
N GLU A 14 9.18 7.57 -5.74
CA GLU A 14 9.98 8.73 -5.28
C GLU A 14 10.34 8.64 -3.79
N GLU A 15 9.40 8.21 -2.94
CA GLU A 15 9.67 8.00 -1.51
C GLU A 15 10.72 6.91 -1.26
N THR A 16 10.68 5.81 -2.02
CA THR A 16 11.67 4.72 -1.91
C THR A 16 13.04 5.20 -2.34
N LYS A 17 13.12 5.95 -3.45
CA LYS A 17 14.38 6.55 -3.92
C LYS A 17 14.95 7.54 -2.91
N ALA A 18 14.11 8.39 -2.33
CA ALA A 18 14.52 9.35 -1.30
C ALA A 18 15.05 8.64 -0.06
N THR A 19 14.32 7.63 0.43
CA THR A 19 14.73 6.81 1.57
C THR A 19 16.05 6.09 1.29
N PHE A 20 16.16 5.45 0.13
CA PHE A 20 17.36 4.74 -0.32
C PHE A 20 18.56 5.67 -0.47
N SER A 21 18.37 6.87 -1.04
CA SER A 21 19.42 7.89 -1.13
C SER A 21 19.87 8.32 0.27
N HIS A 22 18.95 8.59 1.19
CA HIS A 22 19.30 9.00 2.55
C HIS A 22 20.04 7.90 3.33
N SER A 23 19.57 6.65 3.21
CA SER A 23 20.13 5.51 3.93
C SER A 23 21.51 5.11 3.38
N SER A 24 21.69 5.15 2.06
CA SER A 24 22.96 4.83 1.40
C SER A 24 24.09 5.81 1.72
N HIS A 25 23.79 7.04 2.17
CA HIS A 25 24.81 7.99 2.64
C HIS A 25 25.39 7.64 4.03
N LYS A 26 24.64 6.89 4.85
CA LYS A 26 25.00 6.59 6.25
C LYS A 26 25.30 5.11 6.49
N GLY A 27 25.01 4.25 5.53
CA GLY A 27 25.20 2.80 5.65
C GLY A 27 24.83 2.06 4.38
N HIS A 28 24.59 0.77 4.50
CA HIS A 28 24.25 -0.10 3.38
C HIS A 28 22.75 -0.28 3.27
N SER A 29 22.23 -0.39 2.04
CA SER A 29 20.79 -0.55 1.83
C SER A 29 20.50 -1.43 0.63
N VAL A 30 19.39 -2.15 0.71
CA VAL A 30 18.86 -2.98 -0.38
C VAL A 30 17.34 -2.88 -0.41
N ILE A 31 16.74 -2.84 -1.60
CA ILE A 31 15.29 -2.74 -1.79
C ILE A 31 14.73 -4.12 -2.09
N VAL A 32 13.65 -4.51 -1.40
CA VAL A 32 12.82 -5.67 -1.71
C VAL A 32 11.40 -5.21 -1.98
N ARG A 33 10.78 -5.73 -3.04
CA ARG A 33 9.41 -5.35 -3.42
C ARG A 33 8.32 -6.14 -2.70
N ASN A 34 8.59 -7.40 -2.38
CA ASN A 34 7.60 -8.36 -1.86
C ASN A 34 8.31 -9.52 -1.14
N MET A 35 7.53 -10.47 -0.62
CA MET A 35 8.06 -11.65 0.07
C MET A 35 8.98 -12.50 -0.81
N GLN A 36 8.66 -12.68 -2.10
CA GLN A 36 9.51 -13.47 -3.00
C GLN A 36 10.91 -12.89 -3.13
N GLU A 37 11.04 -11.56 -3.25
CA GLU A 37 12.35 -10.90 -3.27
C GLU A 37 13.06 -10.99 -1.90
N ALA A 38 12.32 -10.99 -0.79
CA ALA A 38 12.88 -11.20 0.54
C ALA A 38 13.44 -12.63 0.73
N GLU A 39 12.70 -13.64 0.27
CA GLU A 39 13.16 -15.04 0.22
C GLU A 39 14.40 -15.18 -0.66
N ASN A 40 14.43 -14.51 -1.81
CA ASN A 40 15.60 -14.54 -2.67
C ASN A 40 16.81 -13.88 -2.00
N LEU A 41 16.62 -12.76 -1.30
CA LEU A 41 17.67 -12.09 -0.53
C LEU A 41 18.21 -13.01 0.59
N SER A 42 17.35 -13.84 1.18
CA SER A 42 17.74 -14.78 2.24
C SER A 42 18.81 -15.78 1.80
N ASN A 43 18.83 -16.16 0.52
CA ASN A 43 19.82 -17.09 -0.01
C ASN A 43 21.25 -16.55 0.10
N TYR A 44 21.42 -15.23 -0.01
CA TYR A 44 22.72 -14.58 0.17
C TYR A 44 23.09 -14.43 1.64
N ILE A 45 22.11 -14.24 2.53
CA ILE A 45 22.32 -14.28 3.98
C ILE A 45 22.78 -15.68 4.42
N LEU A 46 22.14 -16.73 3.90
CA LEU A 46 22.46 -18.12 4.23
C LEU A 46 23.73 -18.61 3.55
N GLY A 47 24.15 -17.99 2.45
CA GLY A 47 25.32 -18.38 1.67
C GLY A 47 25.03 -19.50 0.65
N SER A 48 23.75 -19.72 0.31
CA SER A 48 23.33 -20.68 -0.72
C SER A 48 23.47 -20.12 -2.15
N LYS A 49 23.54 -18.79 -2.33
CA LYS A 49 23.83 -18.12 -3.60
C LYS A 49 25.10 -17.26 -3.52
N THR A 50 25.75 -17.09 -4.66
CA THR A 50 27.04 -16.39 -4.78
C THR A 50 26.88 -14.86 -4.82
N LYS A 51 27.96 -14.15 -4.50
CA LYS A 51 28.02 -12.68 -4.60
C LYS A 51 27.77 -12.17 -6.04
N SER A 52 28.16 -12.93 -7.06
CA SER A 52 27.92 -12.56 -8.47
C SER A 52 26.43 -12.55 -8.79
N GLU A 53 25.72 -13.61 -8.39
CA GLU A 53 24.27 -13.72 -8.60
C GLU A 53 23.50 -12.61 -7.88
N PHE A 54 23.98 -12.13 -6.73
CA PHE A 54 23.35 -11.01 -6.03
C PHE A 54 23.33 -9.74 -6.88
N TYR A 55 24.45 -9.43 -7.55
CA TYR A 55 24.57 -8.20 -8.33
C TYR A 55 23.71 -8.21 -9.59
N GLU A 56 23.44 -9.39 -10.15
CA GLU A 56 22.50 -9.57 -11.25
C GLU A 56 21.05 -9.45 -10.77
N GLU A 57 20.68 -10.17 -9.71
CA GLU A 57 19.30 -10.25 -9.24
C GLU A 57 18.80 -8.96 -8.60
N PHE A 58 19.66 -8.27 -7.85
CA PHE A 58 19.34 -7.00 -7.18
C PHE A 58 19.91 -5.78 -7.93
N ALA A 59 20.23 -5.91 -9.21
CA ALA A 59 20.73 -4.81 -10.03
C ALA A 59 19.87 -3.54 -9.88
N GLY A 60 20.52 -2.43 -9.52
CA GLY A 60 19.85 -1.14 -9.29
C GLY A 60 19.03 -1.03 -8.00
N LYS A 61 19.08 -2.03 -7.12
CA LYS A 61 18.33 -2.09 -5.85
C LYS A 61 19.21 -2.08 -4.59
N PHE A 62 20.53 -1.92 -4.71
CA PHE A 62 21.46 -1.90 -3.57
C PHE A 62 22.42 -0.69 -3.62
N SER A 63 22.87 -0.22 -2.45
CA SER A 63 23.73 0.96 -2.32
C SER A 63 25.13 0.74 -2.94
N VAL A 64 25.81 1.80 -3.37
CA VAL A 64 27.19 1.70 -3.88
C VAL A 64 28.12 1.03 -2.85
N GLY A 65 28.99 0.13 -3.31
CA GLY A 65 29.93 -0.60 -2.45
C GLY A 65 29.29 -1.71 -1.60
N PHE A 66 28.04 -2.11 -1.87
CA PHE A 66 27.39 -3.19 -1.14
C PHE A 66 28.08 -4.54 -1.35
N ASP A 67 28.46 -5.22 -0.26
CA ASP A 67 28.95 -6.58 -0.26
C ASP A 67 27.93 -7.49 0.47
N PRO A 68 27.20 -8.36 -0.26
CA PRO A 68 26.18 -9.22 0.36
C PRO A 68 26.78 -10.22 1.37
N THR A 69 28.07 -10.53 1.28
CA THR A 69 28.71 -11.46 2.22
C THR A 69 29.00 -10.81 3.58
N GLN A 70 29.18 -9.49 3.61
CA GLN A 70 29.54 -8.74 4.81
C GLN A 70 28.37 -7.91 5.36
N HIS A 71 27.60 -7.28 4.48
CA HIS A 71 26.62 -6.27 4.89
C HIS A 71 25.26 -6.88 5.25
N LEU A 72 24.97 -8.11 4.84
CA LEU A 72 23.72 -8.80 5.21
C LEU A 72 23.78 -9.52 6.57
N GLN A 73 24.87 -9.34 7.33
CA GLN A 73 25.04 -9.96 8.65
C GLN A 73 24.20 -9.28 9.73
N ARG A 74 23.84 -8.00 9.54
CA ARG A 74 23.05 -7.21 10.49
C ARG A 74 22.03 -6.42 9.69
N VAL A 75 20.74 -6.68 9.86
CA VAL A 75 19.69 -6.07 9.04
C VAL A 75 18.58 -5.42 9.87
N GLY A 76 17.92 -4.42 9.30
CA GLY A 76 16.64 -3.89 9.79
C GLY A 76 15.73 -3.62 8.59
N VAL A 77 14.42 -3.74 8.78
CA VAL A 77 13.44 -3.57 7.68
C VAL A 77 12.70 -2.25 7.84
N VAL A 78 12.68 -1.40 6.83
CA VAL A 78 11.88 -0.17 6.82
C VAL A 78 10.86 -0.24 5.68
N ASN A 79 9.74 0.46 5.81
CA ASN A 79 8.72 0.50 4.77
C ASN A 79 8.71 1.84 4.03
N GLN A 80 8.39 1.77 2.75
CA GLN A 80 7.74 2.87 2.06
C GLN A 80 6.31 3.04 2.64
N THR A 81 5.89 4.27 2.91
CA THR A 81 4.63 4.60 3.62
C THR A 81 3.39 4.01 2.94
N THR A 82 3.43 3.78 1.62
CA THR A 82 2.29 3.23 0.87
C THR A 82 2.34 1.72 0.66
N MET A 83 3.31 1.00 1.22
CA MET A 83 3.31 -0.46 1.20
C MET A 83 2.37 -1.02 2.27
N LEU A 84 1.92 -2.25 2.10
CA LEU A 84 1.11 -2.92 3.12
C LEU A 84 1.93 -3.10 4.39
N ALA A 85 1.38 -2.64 5.51
CA ALA A 85 2.04 -2.77 6.80
C ALA A 85 2.09 -4.24 7.24
N THR A 86 1.04 -5.02 6.96
CA THR A 86 1.01 -6.47 7.18
C THR A 86 2.06 -7.21 6.34
N GLU A 87 2.24 -6.83 5.07
CA GLU A 87 3.31 -7.40 4.23
C GLU A 87 4.70 -7.01 4.76
N THR A 88 4.88 -5.76 5.17
CA THR A 88 6.15 -5.30 5.77
C THR A 88 6.43 -6.08 7.05
N GLN A 89 5.43 -6.26 7.92
CA GLN A 89 5.56 -7.00 9.16
C GLN A 89 5.91 -8.47 8.88
N ALA A 90 5.27 -9.10 7.89
CA ALA A 90 5.62 -10.45 7.46
C ALA A 90 7.08 -10.54 6.97
N ILE A 91 7.55 -9.59 6.17
CA ILE A 91 8.95 -9.53 5.72
C ILE A 91 9.91 -9.31 6.90
N ALA A 92 9.55 -8.45 7.85
CA ALA A 92 10.35 -8.19 9.05
C ALA A 92 10.44 -9.44 9.93
N ASP A 93 9.32 -10.13 10.16
CA ASP A 93 9.28 -11.38 10.93
C ASP A 93 10.04 -12.51 10.21
N PHE A 94 9.98 -12.56 8.87
CA PHE A 94 10.79 -13.48 8.07
C PHE A 94 12.29 -13.26 8.30
N PHE A 95 12.79 -12.02 8.17
CA PHE A 95 14.21 -11.74 8.42
C PHE A 95 14.59 -11.96 9.89
N LYS A 96 13.69 -11.66 10.83
CA LYS A 96 13.91 -11.95 12.25
C LYS A 96 14.11 -13.46 12.47
N GLN A 97 13.23 -14.30 11.94
CA GLN A 97 13.34 -15.75 12.04
C GLN A 97 14.60 -16.28 11.34
N LEU A 98 14.94 -15.73 10.17
CA LEU A 98 16.16 -16.06 9.45
C LEU A 98 17.42 -15.77 10.27
N MET A 99 17.47 -14.61 10.94
CA MET A 99 18.59 -14.24 11.81
C MET A 99 18.67 -15.12 13.06
N VAL A 100 17.52 -15.51 13.64
CA VAL A 100 17.48 -16.51 14.73
C VAL A 100 18.02 -17.86 14.26
N ALA A 101 17.61 -18.33 13.08
CA ALA A 101 18.05 -19.61 12.53
C ALA A 101 19.56 -19.63 12.24
N LYS A 102 20.12 -18.52 11.76
CA LYS A 102 21.55 -18.41 11.40
C LYS A 102 22.47 -18.13 12.59
N PHE A 103 22.08 -17.24 13.51
CA PHE A 103 22.96 -16.74 14.57
C PHE A 103 22.54 -17.15 15.98
N GLY A 104 21.38 -17.79 16.14
CA GLY A 104 20.80 -18.16 17.43
C GLY A 104 20.00 -17.03 18.07
N ALA A 105 18.97 -17.40 18.84
CA ALA A 105 18.05 -16.45 19.47
C ALA A 105 18.75 -15.47 20.43
N GLN A 106 19.81 -15.93 21.12
CA GLN A 106 20.59 -15.11 22.04
C GLN A 106 21.31 -13.92 21.37
N ASN A 107 21.64 -14.04 20.07
CA ASN A 107 22.38 -13.02 19.33
C ASN A 107 21.47 -12.11 18.49
N LEU A 108 20.15 -12.32 18.53
CA LEU A 108 19.21 -11.63 17.64
C LEU A 108 19.36 -10.10 17.67
N LYS A 109 19.52 -9.51 18.86
CA LYS A 109 19.68 -8.05 19.02
C LYS A 109 20.92 -7.47 18.35
N GLN A 110 21.90 -8.29 17.96
CA GLN A 110 23.09 -7.85 17.24
C GLN A 110 22.89 -7.94 15.71
N HIS A 111 21.98 -8.80 15.26
CA HIS A 111 21.80 -9.17 13.85
C HIS A 111 20.47 -8.67 13.25
N PHE A 112 19.50 -8.31 14.07
CA PHE A 112 18.21 -7.77 13.64
C PHE A 112 17.82 -6.54 14.47
N ALA A 113 17.58 -5.42 13.78
CA ALA A 113 17.02 -4.22 14.38
C ALA A 113 15.49 -4.28 14.30
N ASP A 114 14.82 -4.17 15.45
CA ASP A 114 13.36 -4.07 15.51
C ASP A 114 12.96 -2.62 15.20
N THR A 115 12.38 -2.43 14.02
CA THR A 115 12.00 -1.13 13.46
C THR A 115 10.49 -0.94 13.47
N ARG A 116 9.75 -1.73 14.27
CA ARG A 116 8.29 -1.64 14.39
C ARG A 116 7.78 -0.23 14.67
N ASP A 117 8.53 0.57 15.42
CA ASP A 117 8.16 1.96 15.73
C ASP A 117 8.28 2.93 14.52
N THR A 118 8.89 2.49 13.42
CA THR A 118 8.98 3.28 12.16
C THR A 118 7.87 2.94 11.16
N LEU A 119 7.08 1.89 11.40
CA LEU A 119 5.85 1.64 10.67
C LEU A 119 4.84 2.72 11.07
N CYS A 120 4.66 3.70 10.18
CA CYS A 120 3.78 4.85 10.43
C CYS A 120 2.34 4.38 10.75
N TYR A 121 1.83 4.74 11.93
CA TYR A 121 0.47 4.44 12.41
C TYR A 121 -0.62 4.82 11.40
N ALA A 122 -0.43 5.92 10.66
CA ALA A 122 -1.39 6.39 9.66
C ALA A 122 -1.60 5.42 8.48
N THR A 123 -0.62 4.57 8.17
CA THR A 123 -0.76 3.54 7.12
C THR A 123 -1.51 2.33 7.65
N ASN A 124 -1.24 1.93 8.90
CA ASN A 124 -1.97 0.83 9.56
C ASN A 124 -3.45 1.17 9.71
N ASP A 125 -3.81 2.33 10.29
CA ASP A 125 -5.21 2.67 10.57
C ASP A 125 -6.06 2.79 9.30
N ASN A 126 -5.51 3.37 8.23
CA ASN A 126 -6.21 3.49 6.94
C ASN A 126 -6.31 2.15 6.20
N GLN A 127 -5.29 1.28 6.30
CA GLN A 127 -5.34 -0.05 5.72
C GLN A 127 -6.31 -0.95 6.49
N ASP A 128 -6.32 -0.92 7.82
CA ASP A 128 -7.22 -1.72 8.65
C ASP A 128 -8.68 -1.34 8.40
N SER A 129 -8.96 -0.04 8.24
CA SER A 129 -10.28 0.47 7.84
C SER A 129 -10.69 -0.04 6.45
N THR A 130 -9.75 -0.07 5.50
CA THR A 130 -9.99 -0.59 4.14
C THR A 130 -10.16 -2.11 4.12
N TYR A 131 -9.43 -2.85 4.95
CA TYR A 131 -9.55 -4.30 5.07
C TYR A 131 -10.86 -4.72 5.71
N ARG A 132 -11.27 -4.05 6.79
CA ARG A 132 -12.61 -4.23 7.39
C ARG A 132 -13.72 -3.94 6.38
N LEU A 133 -13.48 -2.99 5.48
CA LEU A 133 -14.42 -2.69 4.41
C LEU A 133 -14.56 -3.82 3.37
N LEU A 134 -13.54 -4.69 3.22
CA LEU A 134 -13.67 -5.93 2.44
C LEU A 134 -14.46 -7.03 3.17
N GLU A 135 -14.68 -6.94 4.47
CA GLU A 135 -15.51 -7.88 5.22
C GLU A 135 -17.01 -7.59 5.04
N VAL A 136 -17.37 -6.36 4.68
CA VAL A 136 -18.75 -5.94 4.43
C VAL A 136 -19.23 -6.42 3.06
N ASP A 137 -20.50 -6.83 2.96
CA ASP A 137 -21.12 -7.08 1.66
C ASP A 137 -21.64 -5.78 1.04
N ALA A 138 -21.12 -5.45 -0.13
CA ALA A 138 -21.48 -4.28 -0.93
C ALA A 138 -21.61 -4.67 -2.40
N ASP A 139 -22.28 -3.82 -3.17
CA ASP A 139 -22.59 -4.06 -4.58
C ASP A 139 -21.57 -3.43 -5.51
N MET A 140 -20.92 -2.37 -5.05
CA MET A 140 -19.89 -1.62 -5.76
C MET A 140 -19.05 -0.81 -4.77
N ALA A 141 -17.87 -0.40 -5.22
CA ALA A 141 -17.01 0.54 -4.52
C ALA A 141 -16.74 1.79 -5.36
N VAL A 142 -16.77 2.95 -4.73
CA VAL A 142 -16.33 4.23 -5.28
C VAL A 142 -15.16 4.71 -4.44
N VAL A 143 -13.99 4.80 -5.06
CA VAL A 143 -12.75 5.22 -4.39
C VAL A 143 -12.36 6.60 -4.89
N VAL A 144 -12.23 7.55 -3.98
CA VAL A 144 -11.98 8.96 -4.30
C VAL A 144 -10.52 9.35 -4.03
N GLY A 145 -9.88 9.98 -5.01
CA GLY A 145 -8.57 10.62 -4.81
C GLY A 145 -7.77 10.83 -6.09
N GLY A 146 -6.54 11.32 -5.94
CA GLY A 146 -5.66 11.58 -7.08
C GLY A 146 -5.15 10.31 -7.74
N TYR A 147 -5.18 10.23 -9.07
CA TYR A 147 -4.72 9.06 -9.86
C TYR A 147 -3.24 8.70 -9.69
N ASN A 148 -2.43 9.62 -9.15
CA ASN A 148 -1.02 9.42 -8.83
C ASN A 148 -0.77 9.06 -7.35
N SER A 149 -1.80 9.00 -6.52
CA SER A 149 -1.68 8.63 -5.11
C SER A 149 -1.50 7.13 -4.98
N SER A 150 -0.33 6.69 -4.52
CA SER A 150 -0.05 5.28 -4.25
C SER A 150 -1.01 4.69 -3.21
N ASN A 151 -1.40 5.46 -2.18
CA ASN A 151 -2.36 5.00 -1.17
C ASN A 151 -3.76 4.81 -1.77
N THR A 152 -4.25 5.79 -2.52
CA THR A 152 -5.58 5.67 -3.16
C THR A 152 -5.60 4.51 -4.15
N SER A 153 -4.54 4.38 -4.94
CA SER A 153 -4.40 3.29 -5.91
C SER A 153 -4.37 1.91 -5.24
N HIS A 154 -3.77 1.83 -4.06
CA HIS A 154 -3.76 0.60 -3.28
C HIS A 154 -5.15 0.23 -2.74
N ILE A 155 -5.92 1.22 -2.27
CA ILE A 155 -7.33 1.00 -1.87
C ILE A 155 -8.16 0.51 -3.07
N VAL A 156 -7.93 1.06 -4.27
CA VAL A 156 -8.56 0.57 -5.52
C VAL A 156 -8.21 -0.89 -5.76
N GLU A 157 -6.92 -1.25 -5.73
CA GLU A 157 -6.47 -2.64 -5.92
C GLU A 157 -7.09 -3.61 -4.90
N LEU A 158 -7.35 -3.16 -3.68
CA LEU A 158 -8.02 -3.95 -2.64
C LEU A 158 -9.52 -4.14 -2.95
N CYS A 159 -10.23 -3.05 -3.24
CA CYS A 159 -11.66 -3.09 -3.57
C CYS A 159 -11.94 -3.93 -4.82
N GLU A 160 -11.09 -3.85 -5.85
CA GLU A 160 -11.22 -4.60 -7.11
C GLU A 160 -11.18 -6.13 -6.91
N ARG A 161 -10.68 -6.63 -5.77
CA ARG A 161 -10.69 -8.06 -5.45
C ARG A 161 -12.07 -8.60 -5.11
N LYS A 162 -13.00 -7.74 -4.66
CA LYS A 162 -14.32 -8.14 -4.17
C LYS A 162 -15.48 -7.45 -4.89
N PHE A 163 -15.30 -6.20 -5.31
CA PHE A 163 -16.37 -5.35 -5.84
C PHE A 163 -16.03 -4.75 -7.20
N PRO A 164 -17.03 -4.53 -8.08
CA PRO A 164 -16.92 -3.53 -9.15
C PRO A 164 -16.49 -2.19 -8.56
N THR A 165 -15.32 -1.70 -8.96
CA THR A 165 -14.68 -0.54 -8.32
C THR A 165 -14.51 0.60 -9.33
N PHE A 166 -14.90 1.81 -8.91
CA PHE A 166 -14.82 3.02 -9.71
C PHE A 166 -13.87 4.02 -9.03
N PHE A 167 -12.70 4.20 -9.62
CA PHE A 167 -11.70 5.15 -9.13
C PHE A 167 -11.90 6.52 -9.77
N ILE A 168 -12.33 7.50 -8.98
CA ILE A 168 -12.61 8.86 -9.43
C ILE A 168 -11.77 9.89 -8.68
N ASN A 169 -11.45 11.00 -9.34
CA ASN A 169 -10.78 12.12 -8.68
C ASN A 169 -11.74 13.18 -8.12
N SER A 170 -13.04 13.11 -8.47
CA SER A 170 -14.05 14.06 -8.02
C SER A 170 -15.47 13.62 -8.38
N ASP A 171 -16.46 14.24 -7.75
CA ASP A 171 -17.88 14.08 -8.07
C ASP A 171 -18.21 14.43 -9.53
N SER A 172 -17.42 15.30 -10.17
CA SER A 172 -17.60 15.67 -11.58
C SER A 172 -17.49 14.49 -12.55
N GLU A 173 -16.81 13.41 -12.15
CA GLU A 173 -16.63 12.21 -12.97
C GLU A 173 -17.90 11.33 -12.99
N ILE A 174 -18.81 11.52 -12.04
CA ILE A 174 -20.15 10.90 -12.07
C ILE A 174 -21.05 11.74 -12.98
N LYS A 175 -21.38 11.28 -14.17
CA LYS A 175 -22.11 12.09 -15.17
C LYS A 175 -23.62 11.97 -15.02
N SER A 176 -24.12 10.82 -14.62
CA SER A 176 -25.55 10.58 -14.38
C SER A 176 -25.74 9.39 -13.44
N ARG A 177 -27.00 8.96 -13.22
CA ARG A 177 -27.34 7.69 -12.56
C ARG A 177 -26.75 6.48 -13.31
N THR A 178 -26.58 6.60 -14.63
CA THR A 178 -26.19 5.49 -15.50
C THR A 178 -24.81 5.63 -16.10
N GLU A 179 -24.10 6.75 -15.92
CA GLU A 179 -22.78 6.97 -16.52
C GLU A 179 -21.76 7.50 -15.50
N ILE A 180 -20.62 6.82 -15.42
CA ILE A 180 -19.45 7.23 -14.63
C ILE A 180 -18.18 7.17 -15.47
N HIS A 181 -17.35 8.20 -15.34
CA HIS A 181 -16.00 8.23 -15.90
C HIS A 181 -15.06 7.87 -14.76
N HIS A 182 -14.15 6.93 -14.95
CA HIS A 182 -13.26 6.49 -13.88
C HIS A 182 -11.91 6.05 -14.43
N PHE A 183 -10.92 5.92 -13.57
CA PHE A 183 -9.56 5.58 -13.96
C PHE A 183 -9.25 4.12 -13.68
N ASN A 184 -8.96 3.34 -14.72
CA ASN A 184 -8.45 2.01 -14.55
C ASN A 184 -6.95 2.06 -14.22
N TYR A 185 -6.62 1.76 -12.97
CA TYR A 185 -5.26 1.92 -12.47
C TYR A 185 -4.26 0.96 -13.13
N SER A 186 -4.67 -0.27 -13.42
CA SER A 186 -3.80 -1.27 -14.07
C SER A 186 -3.46 -0.89 -15.51
N ARG A 187 -4.42 -0.35 -16.26
CA ARG A 187 -4.25 0.07 -17.67
C ARG A 187 -3.78 1.51 -17.83
N LYS A 188 -3.79 2.30 -16.75
CA LYS A 188 -3.45 3.73 -16.74
C LYS A 188 -4.30 4.56 -17.71
N GLN A 189 -5.60 4.28 -17.78
CA GLN A 189 -6.51 4.89 -18.75
C GLN A 189 -7.83 5.30 -18.09
N LYS A 190 -8.43 6.39 -18.58
CA LYS A 190 -9.81 6.74 -18.26
C LYS A 190 -10.77 5.80 -19.03
N ILE A 191 -11.76 5.28 -18.32
CA ILE A 191 -12.80 4.39 -18.81
C ILE A 191 -14.15 5.07 -18.55
N ILE A 192 -15.07 4.90 -19.51
CA ILE A 192 -16.48 5.24 -19.33
C ILE A 192 -17.22 3.94 -19.05
N THR A 193 -18.01 3.90 -17.99
CA THR A 193 -18.88 2.77 -17.68
C THR A 193 -20.32 3.24 -17.62
N HIS A 194 -21.16 2.55 -18.41
CA HIS A 194 -22.59 2.71 -18.39
C HIS A 194 -23.23 1.69 -17.44
N GLU A 195 -24.41 1.99 -16.92
CA GLU A 195 -25.17 1.15 -15.98
C GLU A 195 -24.35 0.77 -14.73
N TYR A 196 -23.50 1.69 -14.26
CA TYR A 196 -22.59 1.44 -13.14
C TYR A 196 -23.30 1.30 -11.79
N LEU A 197 -24.45 1.97 -11.63
CA LEU A 197 -25.24 1.95 -10.40
C LEU A 197 -26.31 0.85 -10.48
N PRO A 198 -26.31 -0.14 -9.57
CA PRO A 198 -27.26 -1.25 -9.61
C PRO A 198 -28.72 -0.82 -9.46
N ASP A 199 -29.61 -1.43 -10.25
CA ASP A 199 -31.05 -1.21 -10.15
C ASP A 199 -31.68 -2.15 -9.12
N LYS A 200 -31.45 -1.85 -7.83
CA LYS A 200 -32.06 -2.58 -6.71
C LYS A 200 -32.24 -1.69 -5.48
N THR A 201 -32.94 -2.19 -4.46
CA THR A 201 -33.11 -1.48 -3.19
C THR A 201 -33.09 -2.46 -2.01
N PRO A 202 -32.21 -2.28 -1.01
CA PRO A 202 -31.18 -1.24 -0.91
C PRO A 202 -29.97 -1.52 -1.82
N VAL A 203 -29.33 -0.47 -2.32
CA VAL A 203 -27.97 -0.53 -2.90
C VAL A 203 -26.97 -0.26 -1.77
N ARG A 204 -25.97 -1.11 -1.64
CA ARG A 204 -24.87 -0.95 -0.68
C ARG A 204 -23.62 -0.51 -1.44
N ILE A 205 -23.18 0.72 -1.20
CA ILE A 205 -22.03 1.33 -1.87
C ILE A 205 -20.92 1.49 -0.84
N VAL A 206 -19.76 0.92 -1.13
CA VAL A 206 -18.51 1.29 -0.47
C VAL A 206 -18.12 2.67 -0.98
N LEU A 207 -18.03 3.66 -0.10
CA LEU A 207 -17.45 4.96 -0.40
C LEU A 207 -16.23 5.17 0.49
N THR A 208 -15.07 5.35 -0.12
CA THR A 208 -13.81 5.54 0.60
C THR A 208 -12.87 6.45 -0.18
N SER A 209 -11.79 6.89 0.46
CA SER A 209 -10.80 7.77 -0.14
C SER A 209 -9.40 7.50 0.37
N GLY A 210 -8.39 7.91 -0.40
CA GLY A 210 -7.03 7.91 0.12
C GLY A 210 -6.79 9.00 1.18
N ALA A 211 -5.77 8.82 2.02
CA ALA A 211 -5.43 9.74 3.12
C ALA A 211 -5.20 11.21 2.70
N SER A 212 -4.88 11.46 1.43
CA SER A 212 -4.65 12.80 0.88
C SER A 212 -5.90 13.43 0.25
N CYS A 213 -7.06 12.79 0.33
CA CYS A 213 -8.32 13.27 -0.24
C CYS A 213 -9.03 14.18 0.78
N PRO A 214 -9.40 15.43 0.42
CA PRO A 214 -10.18 16.28 1.32
C PRO A 214 -11.56 15.68 1.60
N ASP A 215 -12.02 15.72 2.86
CA ASP A 215 -13.34 15.22 3.26
C ASP A 215 -14.48 15.83 2.43
N THR A 216 -14.41 17.14 2.17
CA THR A 216 -15.39 17.84 1.32
C THR A 216 -15.56 17.25 -0.09
N LEU A 217 -14.53 16.58 -0.63
CA LEU A 217 -14.61 15.91 -1.92
C LEU A 217 -15.37 14.59 -1.81
N VAL A 218 -15.15 13.86 -0.72
CA VAL A 218 -15.88 12.62 -0.41
C VAL A 218 -17.36 12.95 -0.16
N ASP A 219 -17.66 14.01 0.58
CA ASP A 219 -19.03 14.48 0.83
C ASP A 219 -19.76 14.81 -0.46
N ARG A 220 -19.12 15.52 -1.39
CA ARG A 220 -19.73 15.82 -2.71
C ARG A 220 -20.04 14.56 -3.50
N VAL A 221 -19.16 13.56 -3.47
CA VAL A 221 -19.41 12.26 -4.12
C VAL A 221 -20.57 11.54 -3.44
N MET A 222 -20.61 11.51 -2.11
CA MET A 222 -21.68 10.92 -1.32
C MET A 222 -23.03 11.53 -1.67
N LEU A 223 -23.14 12.86 -1.59
CA LEU A 223 -24.37 13.60 -1.88
C LEU A 223 -24.82 13.41 -3.33
N LYS A 224 -23.87 13.38 -4.28
CA LYS A 224 -24.18 13.16 -5.69
C LYS A 224 -24.73 11.75 -5.96
N LEU A 225 -24.17 10.73 -5.33
CA LEU A 225 -24.68 9.36 -5.42
C LEU A 225 -26.04 9.23 -4.74
N ALA A 226 -26.19 9.80 -3.54
CA ALA A 226 -27.44 9.81 -2.80
C ALA A 226 -28.56 10.45 -3.62
N GLY A 227 -28.28 11.59 -4.29
CA GLY A 227 -29.24 12.32 -5.12
C GLY A 227 -29.82 11.55 -6.31
N TYR A 228 -29.35 10.34 -6.62
CA TYR A 228 -29.96 9.45 -7.61
C TYR A 228 -30.99 8.46 -7.04
N PHE A 229 -31.25 8.50 -5.74
CA PHE A 229 -32.25 7.68 -5.06
C PHE A 229 -33.43 8.53 -4.61
N ASP A 230 -34.61 7.93 -4.58
CA ASP A 230 -35.80 8.56 -4.02
C ASP A 230 -35.74 8.57 -2.48
N SER A 231 -36.42 9.52 -1.85
CA SER A 231 -36.55 9.60 -0.37
C SER A 231 -35.23 9.82 0.39
N VAL A 232 -34.30 10.59 -0.18
CA VAL A 232 -33.06 11.00 0.50
C VAL A 232 -33.39 12.09 1.52
N LYS A 233 -33.09 11.85 2.80
CA LYS A 233 -33.15 12.90 3.82
C LYS A 233 -32.16 14.00 3.47
N THR A 234 -32.56 15.26 3.60
CA THR A 234 -31.60 16.37 3.43
C THR A 234 -30.58 16.37 4.57
N VAL A 235 -29.45 17.06 4.38
CA VAL A 235 -28.43 17.18 5.41
C VAL A 235 -29.02 17.82 6.67
N GLU A 236 -29.88 18.82 6.51
CA GLU A 236 -30.59 19.49 7.60
C GLU A 236 -31.53 18.55 8.35
N GLU A 237 -32.27 17.69 7.64
CA GLU A 237 -33.16 16.69 8.24
C GLU A 237 -32.38 15.65 9.05
N VAL A 238 -31.21 15.21 8.57
CA VAL A 238 -30.35 14.28 9.30
C VAL A 238 -29.73 14.95 10.54
N LEU A 239 -29.26 16.19 10.41
CA LEU A 239 -28.65 16.92 11.53
C LEU A 239 -29.67 17.29 12.62
N ALA A 240 -30.95 17.43 12.29
CA ALA A 240 -32.01 17.68 13.28
C ALA A 240 -32.28 16.48 14.21
N ASP A 241 -31.87 15.26 13.81
CA ASP A 241 -32.02 14.04 14.60
C ASP A 241 -30.86 13.83 15.61
N PHE A 242 -29.85 14.73 15.65
CA PHE A 242 -28.68 14.70 16.55
C PHE A 242 -28.67 15.87 17.54
#